data_AF-A0A0C2CJK6-F1
#
_entry.id   AF-A0A0C2CJK6-F1
#
_cell.length_a   1.000
_cell.length_b   1.000
_cell.length_c   1.000
_cell.angle_alpha   90.00
_cell.angle_beta   90.00
_cell.angle_gamma   90.00
#
_symmetry.space_group_name_H-M   'P 1'
#
loop_
_entity.id
_entity.type
_entity.pdbx_description
1 polymer ?
#
loop_
_entity_poly.entity_id
_entity_poly.type
_entity_poly.pdbx_seq_one_letter_code
_entity_poly.pdbx_strand_id
1 'polypeptide(L)'
;MSGELARPSVSIPRGTVQAVLTTLFVYIMTAFLMAATSSRYLLQNDYTVSSYYCYRRFSTMIILIETEYILLYFIGSSRVLNRLSHDKLFGCLLRPAKIEIGDRNPVVSVIITWLCVVVC
;
A
#
# COMPACT_ATOMS: atom_id res chain seq x y z
N MET A 1 9.07 -8.95 -7.26
CA MET A 1 10.00 -7.90 -7.75
C MET A 1 11.46 -8.28 -7.56
N SER A 2 11.83 -9.14 -6.61
CA SER A 2 13.23 -9.59 -6.43
C SER A 2 13.87 -10.31 -7.64
N GLY A 3 13.05 -10.82 -8.58
CA GLY A 3 13.53 -11.53 -9.77
C GLY A 3 14.05 -10.64 -10.91
N GLU A 4 13.82 -9.31 -10.85
CA GLU A 4 14.28 -8.35 -11.86
C GLU A 4 15.50 -7.53 -11.40
N LEU A 5 16.01 -7.78 -10.20
CA LEU A 5 17.17 -7.06 -9.67
C LEU A 5 18.46 -7.80 -10.01
N ALA A 6 19.43 -7.07 -10.57
CA ALA A 6 20.75 -7.62 -10.92
C ALA A 6 21.51 -8.27 -9.75
N ARG A 7 21.31 -7.78 -8.51
CA ARG A 7 21.94 -8.31 -7.28
C ARG A 7 20.99 -8.26 -6.07
N PRO A 8 20.11 -9.26 -5.87
CA PRO A 8 19.04 -9.21 -4.88
C PRO A 8 19.54 -9.20 -3.43
N SER A 9 20.61 -9.93 -3.12
CA SER A 9 21.14 -10.07 -1.76
C SER A 9 21.67 -8.78 -1.14
N VAL A 10 22.09 -7.81 -1.96
CA VAL A 10 22.64 -6.52 -1.49
C VAL A 10 21.66 -5.37 -1.69
N SER A 11 20.89 -5.38 -2.77
CA SER A 11 19.95 -4.31 -3.12
C SER A 11 18.72 -4.28 -2.21
N ILE A 12 18.22 -5.44 -1.79
CA ILE A 12 17.08 -5.53 -0.87
C ILE A 12 17.39 -4.89 0.49
N PRO A 13 18.45 -5.29 1.24
CA PRO A 13 18.71 -4.70 2.55
C PRO A 13 19.07 -3.23 2.47
N ARG A 14 19.87 -2.81 1.47
CA ARG A 14 20.25 -1.40 1.31
C ARG A 14 19.06 -0.51 0.95
N GLY A 15 18.23 -0.94 -0.01
CA GLY A 15 17.04 -0.19 -0.41
C GLY A 15 16.03 -0.06 0.72
N THR A 16 15.81 -1.14 1.48
CA THR A 16 14.86 -1.13 2.61
C THR A 16 15.31 -0.15 3.71
N VAL A 17 16.58 -0.20 4.12
CA VAL A 17 17.11 0.71 5.16
C VAL A 17 17.03 2.17 4.70
N GLN A 18 17.38 2.45 3.45
CA GLN A 18 17.29 3.81 2.91
C GLN A 18 15.83 4.33 2.88
N ALA A 19 14.88 3.49 2.46
CA ALA A 19 13.46 3.85 2.43
C ALA A 19 12.91 4.12 3.85
N VAL A 20 13.24 3.27 4.82
CA VAL A 20 12.81 3.43 6.21
C VAL A 20 13.38 4.72 6.82
N LEU A 21 14.66 5.01 6.62
CA LEU A 21 15.26 6.24 7.13
C LEU A 21 14.64 7.50 6.49
N THR A 22 14.36 7.45 5.19
CA THR A 22 13.76 8.58 4.48
C THR A 22 12.33 8.84 4.96
N THR A 23 11.51 7.79 5.09
CA THR A 23 10.13 7.91 5.58
C THR A 23 10.08 8.37 7.04
N LEU A 24 10.98 7.88 7.89
CA LEU A 24 11.11 8.33 9.27
C LEU A 24 11.43 9.83 9.34
N PHE A 25 12.38 10.30 8.52
CA PHE A 25 12.74 11.71 8.48
C PHE A 25 11.56 12.59 8.05
N VAL A 26 10.82 12.18 7.02
CA VAL A 26 9.62 12.90 6.56
C VAL A 26 8.57 12.96 7.66
N TYR A 27 8.28 11.86 8.36
CA TYR A 27 7.31 11.87 9.46
C TYR A 27 7.72 12.78 10.62
N ILE A 28 9.01 12.80 10.99
CA ILE A 28 9.50 13.72 12.03
C ILE A 28 9.29 15.17 11.58
N MET A 29 9.66 15.51 10.35
CA MET A 29 9.45 16.86 9.82
C MET A 29 7.97 17.25 9.80
N THR A 30 7.09 16.38 9.29
CA THR A 30 5.65 16.62 9.25
C THR A 30 5.07 16.80 10.66
N ALA A 31 5.52 16.01 11.64
CA ALA A 31 5.07 16.15 13.03
C ALA A 31 5.47 17.51 13.63
N PHE A 32 6.70 17.98 13.40
CA PHE A 32 7.15 19.31 13.84
C PHE A 32 6.36 20.43 13.15
N LEU A 33 6.13 20.34 11.83
CA LEU A 33 5.36 21.33 11.09
C LEU A 33 3.89 21.37 11.57
N MET A 34 3.28 20.22 11.83
CA MET A 34 1.91 20.11 12.30
C MET A 34 1.75 20.69 13.71
N ALA A 35 2.71 20.43 14.62
CA ALA A 35 2.73 21.00 15.96
C ALA A 35 2.97 22.53 15.96
N ALA A 36 3.77 23.05 15.01
CA ALA A 36 3.99 24.49 14.87
C ALA A 36 2.78 25.25 14.30
N THR A 37 1.94 24.58 13.51
CA THR A 37 0.83 25.23 12.78
C THR A 37 -0.53 25.08 13.47
N SER A 38 -0.72 24.06 14.32
CA SER A 38 -2.03 23.69 14.88
C SER A 38 -2.09 23.87 16.40
N SER A 39 -3.25 24.30 16.93
CA SER A 39 -3.49 24.34 18.38
C SER A 39 -3.78 22.94 18.94
N ARG A 40 -3.44 22.69 20.22
CA ARG A 40 -3.63 21.37 20.87
C ARG A 40 -5.08 20.87 20.83
N TYR A 41 -6.04 21.79 20.85
CA TYR A 41 -7.47 21.48 20.78
C TYR A 41 -7.86 20.93 19.40
N LEU A 42 -7.43 21.58 18.32
CA LEU A 42 -7.70 21.10 16.95
C LEU A 42 -7.08 19.70 16.72
N LEU A 43 -5.86 19.48 17.21
CA LEU A 43 -5.11 18.24 16.98
C LEU A 43 -5.74 17.02 17.67
N GLN A 44 -6.48 17.23 18.76
CA GLN A 44 -7.16 16.16 19.49
C GLN A 44 -8.59 15.94 19.01
N ASN A 45 -9.25 16.98 18.52
CA ASN A 45 -10.68 16.94 18.24
C ASN A 45 -11.00 16.68 16.76
N ASP A 46 -10.08 17.02 15.84
CA ASP A 46 -10.32 16.91 14.41
C ASP A 46 -9.18 16.19 13.69
N TYR A 47 -9.48 15.04 13.05
CA TYR A 47 -8.54 14.34 12.18
C TYR A 47 -8.37 15.02 10.81
N THR A 48 -9.26 15.96 10.47
CA THR A 48 -9.30 16.68 9.18
C THR A 48 -8.29 17.82 9.10
N VAL A 49 -7.58 18.11 10.20
CA VAL A 49 -6.57 19.17 10.31
C VAL A 49 -5.50 19.03 9.23
N SER A 50 -5.09 17.80 8.89
CA SER A 50 -4.14 17.56 7.80
C SER A 50 -4.69 17.88 6.40
N SER A 51 -6.01 17.81 6.22
CA SER A 51 -6.67 18.11 4.93
C SER A 51 -6.88 19.63 4.76
N TYR A 52 -7.10 20.35 5.87
CA TYR A 52 -7.38 21.80 5.86
C TYR A 52 -6.19 22.64 5.40
N TYR A 53 -4.95 22.24 5.75
CA TYR A 53 -3.74 22.97 5.36
C TYR A 53 -3.29 22.68 3.91
N CYS A 54 -3.97 21.77 3.21
CA CYS A 54 -3.65 21.46 1.84
C CYS A 54 -4.25 22.53 0.92
N TYR A 55 -3.39 23.34 0.30
CA TYR A 55 -3.80 24.37 -0.65
C TYR A 55 -4.68 23.75 -1.75
N ARG A 56 -5.84 24.37 -2.05
CA ARG A 56 -6.91 23.81 -2.90
C ARG A 56 -6.47 23.24 -4.26
N ARG A 57 -5.32 23.68 -4.79
CA ARG A 57 -4.71 23.19 -6.04
C ARG A 57 -3.88 21.90 -5.88
N PHE A 58 -3.31 21.67 -4.70
CA PHE A 58 -2.56 20.46 -4.37
C PHE A 58 -3.49 19.30 -4.00
N SER A 59 -4.65 19.59 -3.42
CA SER A 59 -5.64 18.58 -3.03
C SER A 59 -6.05 17.66 -4.20
N THR A 60 -6.26 18.21 -5.40
CA THR A 60 -6.60 17.39 -6.58
C THR A 60 -5.46 16.47 -7.02
N MET A 61 -4.20 16.91 -6.93
CA MET A 61 -3.05 16.07 -7.28
C MET A 61 -2.87 14.93 -6.28
N ILE A 62 -3.10 15.22 -5.00
CA ILE A 62 -3.02 14.23 -3.92
C ILE A 62 -4.08 13.15 -4.13
N ILE A 63 -5.34 13.52 -4.41
CA ILE A 63 -6.41 12.55 -4.65
C ILE A 63 -6.09 11.62 -5.83
N LEU A 64 -5.49 12.15 -6.91
CA LEU A 64 -5.09 11.35 -8.06
C LEU A 64 -3.99 10.34 -7.69
N ILE A 65 -2.96 10.82 -6.98
CA ILE A 65 -1.84 9.99 -6.53
C ILE A 65 -2.31 8.88 -5.57
N GLU A 66 -3.19 9.20 -4.61
CA GLU A 66 -3.78 8.23 -3.69
C GLU A 66 -4.55 7.13 -4.44
N THR A 67 -5.29 7.51 -5.48
CA THR A 67 -6.04 6.55 -6.31
C THR A 67 -5.10 5.57 -7.01
N GLU A 68 -3.98 6.04 -7.54
CA GLU A 68 -2.95 5.18 -8.16
C GLU A 68 -2.31 4.21 -7.16
N TYR A 69 -2.06 4.67 -5.93
CA TYR A 69 -1.54 3.80 -4.87
C TYR A 69 -2.52 2.70 -4.49
N ILE A 70 -3.82 2.98 -4.39
CA ILE A 70 -4.85 1.97 -4.12
C ILE A 70 -4.81 0.86 -5.18
N LEU A 71 -4.70 1.23 -6.46
CA LEU A 71 -4.58 0.26 -7.56
C LEU A 71 -3.30 -0.58 -7.45
N LEU A 72 -2.18 0.04 -7.07
CA LEU A 72 -0.91 -0.66 -6.87
C LEU A 72 -1.00 -1.70 -5.72
N TYR A 73 -1.59 -1.33 -4.59
CA TYR A 73 -1.80 -2.25 -3.46
C TYR A 73 -2.73 -3.40 -3.83
N PHE A 74 -3.80 -3.12 -4.58
CA PHE A 74 -4.74 -4.12 -5.05
C PHE A 74 -4.09 -5.16 -5.99
N ILE A 75 -3.30 -4.71 -6.97
CA ILE A 75 -2.56 -5.60 -7.88
C ILE A 75 -1.45 -6.36 -7.14
N GLY A 76 -0.76 -5.70 -6.21
CA GLY A 76 0.27 -6.33 -5.37
C GLY A 76 -0.30 -7.47 -4.53
N SER A 77 -1.40 -7.20 -3.81
CA SER A 77 -2.06 -8.17 -2.93
C SER A 77 -2.59 -9.38 -3.70
N SER A 78 -3.29 -9.17 -4.81
CA SER A 78 -3.81 -10.27 -5.64
C SER A 78 -2.70 -11.20 -6.19
N ARG A 79 -1.53 -10.66 -6.53
CA ARG A 79 -0.36 -11.46 -6.96
C ARG A 79 0.32 -12.20 -5.81
N VAL A 80 0.38 -11.61 -4.62
CA VAL A 80 0.88 -12.30 -3.40
C VAL A 80 -0.06 -13.45 -3.03
N LEU A 81 -1.38 -13.20 -3.03
CA LEU A 81 -2.40 -14.19 -2.75
C LEU A 81 -2.38 -15.34 -3.78
N ASN A 82 -2.14 -15.04 -5.06
CA ASN A 82 -2.01 -16.08 -6.09
C ASN A 82 -0.84 -17.04 -5.78
N ARG A 83 0.33 -16.50 -5.42
CA ARG A 83 1.49 -17.32 -5.05
C ARG A 83 1.24 -18.13 -3.77
N LEU A 84 0.62 -17.51 -2.77
CA LEU A 84 0.24 -18.19 -1.53
C LEU A 84 -0.72 -19.36 -1.76
N SER A 85 -1.65 -19.24 -2.72
CA SER A 85 -2.59 -20.32 -3.08
C SER A 85 -1.88 -21.53 -3.71
N HIS A 86 -0.74 -21.32 -4.38
CA HIS A 86 0.08 -22.37 -4.96
C HIS A 86 0.88 -23.15 -3.91
N ASP A 87 1.26 -22.50 -2.80
CA ASP A 87 2.04 -23.09 -1.71
C ASP A 87 1.23 -24.08 -0.83
N LYS A 88 -0.06 -24.34 -1.16
CA LYS A 88 -0.97 -25.28 -0.47
C LYS A 88 -1.13 -25.08 1.05
N LEU A 89 -0.58 -24.01 1.63
CA LEU A 89 -0.59 -23.72 3.07
C LEU A 89 -1.99 -23.71 3.72
N PHE A 90 -3.01 -23.30 2.96
CA PHE A 90 -4.38 -23.16 3.45
C PHE A 90 -5.38 -24.17 2.89
N GLY A 91 -4.90 -25.23 2.22
CA GLY A 91 -5.61 -26.50 1.93
C GLY A 91 -7.00 -26.44 1.28
N CYS A 92 -8.01 -25.95 2.00
CA CYS A 92 -9.43 -25.94 1.61
C CYS A 92 -9.97 -24.52 1.33
N LEU A 93 -9.52 -23.48 2.06
CA LEU A 93 -10.05 -22.11 1.94
C LEU A 93 -9.58 -21.40 0.67
N LEU A 94 -8.35 -21.70 0.20
CA LEU A 94 -7.74 -21.10 -0.99
C LEU A 94 -7.79 -21.99 -2.25
N ARG A 95 -8.50 -23.13 -2.23
CA ARG A 95 -8.71 -23.97 -3.43
C ARG A 95 -9.29 -23.22 -4.63
N PRO A 96 -10.29 -22.32 -4.49
CA PRO A 96 -10.79 -21.57 -5.64
C PRO A 96 -9.77 -20.53 -6.15
N ALA A 97 -8.93 -19.98 -5.28
CA ALA A 97 -7.90 -19.00 -5.65
C ALA A 97 -6.78 -19.58 -6.53
N LYS A 98 -6.65 -20.91 -6.58
CA LYS A 98 -5.69 -21.63 -7.43
C LYS A 98 -6.12 -21.72 -8.90
N ILE A 99 -7.37 -21.38 -9.21
CA ILE A 99 -7.90 -21.47 -10.57
C ILE A 99 -7.39 -20.25 -11.35
N GLU A 100 -6.32 -20.48 -12.11
CA GLU A 100 -5.86 -19.54 -13.14
C GLU A 100 -6.63 -19.80 -14.44
N ILE A 101 -7.13 -18.74 -15.06
CA ILE A 101 -7.86 -18.83 -16.35
C ILE A 101 -6.93 -18.27 -17.43
N GLY A 102 -6.59 -19.11 -18.41
CA GLY A 102 -5.73 -18.72 -19.54
C GLY A 102 -4.23 -18.64 -19.18
N ASP A 103 -3.53 -17.64 -19.71
CA ASP A 103 -2.07 -17.46 -19.66
C ASP A 103 -1.57 -17.01 -18.26
N ARG A 104 -1.85 -17.80 -17.21
CA ARG A 104 -1.49 -17.53 -15.80
C ARG A 104 -2.07 -16.23 -15.22
N ASN A 105 -3.22 -15.77 -15.72
CA ASN A 105 -3.91 -14.61 -15.14
C ASN A 105 -4.69 -15.01 -13.88
N PRO A 106 -4.39 -14.44 -12.70
CA PRO A 106 -5.00 -14.84 -11.44
C PRO A 106 -6.35 -14.13 -11.22
N VAL A 107 -7.29 -14.30 -12.15
CA VAL A 107 -8.60 -13.61 -12.16
C VAL A 107 -9.38 -13.89 -10.86
N VAL A 108 -9.34 -15.12 -10.36
CA VAL A 108 -10.05 -15.49 -9.12
C VAL A 108 -9.41 -14.87 -7.88
N SER A 109 -8.08 -14.75 -7.85
CA SER A 109 -7.35 -14.06 -6.78
C SER A 109 -7.73 -12.57 -6.71
N VAL A 110 -7.90 -11.92 -7.86
CA VAL A 110 -8.34 -10.52 -7.96
C VAL A 110 -9.76 -10.33 -7.40
N ILE A 111 -10.69 -11.23 -7.73
CA ILE A 111 -12.08 -11.18 -7.24
C ILE A 111 -12.14 -11.36 -5.72
N ILE A 112 -11.38 -12.32 -5.17
CA ILE A 112 -11.31 -12.55 -3.72
C ILE A 112 -10.71 -11.33 -3.02
N THR A 113 -9.64 -10.75 -3.57
CA THR A 113 -9.04 -9.51 -3.03
C THR A 113 -10.04 -8.36 -3.05
N TRP A 114 -10.83 -8.23 -4.11
CA TRP A 114 -11.85 -7.18 -4.23
C TRP A 114 -12.98 -7.34 -3.21
N LEU A 115 -13.51 -8.56 -3.07
CA LEU A 115 -14.54 -8.85 -2.05
C LEU A 115 -14.04 -8.54 -0.64
N CYS A 116 -12.79 -8.85 -0.32
CA CYS A 116 -12.20 -8.55 0.98
C CYS A 116 -12.15 -7.04 1.26
N VAL A 117 -11.78 -6.23 0.25
CA VAL A 117 -11.72 -4.77 0.37
C VAL A 117 -13.11 -4.13 0.46
N VAL A 118 -14.13 -4.71 -0.18
CA VAL A 118 -15.50 -4.17 -0.14
C VAL A 118 -16.23 -4.52 1.17
N VAL A 119 -15.88 -5.66 1.78
CA VAL A 119 -16.55 -6.15 2.99
C VAL A 119 -15.91 -5.61 4.29
N CYS A 120 -14.61 -5.32 4.29
CA CYS A 120 -13.91 -4.71 5.43
C CYS A 120 -14.06 -3.19 5.44
#